data_AF-A0A7C3T096-F1
#
_entry.id   AF-A0A7C3T096-F1
#
_cell.length_a   1.000
_cell.length_b   1.000
_cell.length_c   1.000
_cell.angle_alpha   90.00
_cell.angle_beta   90.00
_cell.angle_gamma   90.00
#
_symmetry.space_group_name_H-M   'P 1'
#
loop_
_entity.id
_entity.type
_entity.pdbx_description
1 polymer ?
#
loop_
_entity_poly.entity_id
_entity_poly.type
_entity_poly.pdbx_seq_one_letter_code
_entity_poly.pdbx_strand_id
1 'polypeptide(L)'
;MALTYGTEEWEKAYLELVKERQATQSKPYIMGTPEWVAQYEELVQNDAEYKEAAKDWEGSVVIKILAKPEIGLDSDLYMFMDLWHGDCRFMRLVPPEVGESGDYVITGEYERWKSVMAKELDTVKAMMQGKLKLKGDLPSIVRAVKAASRLVDLSASTEPRFPDELSPEEIEDLRKLLREAKEKFGI
;
A
#
# COMPACT_ATOMS: atom_id res chain seq x y z
N MET A 1 -17.54 -14.89 10.03
CA MET A 1 -16.97 -14.94 8.68
C MET A 1 -16.62 -13.52 8.29
N ALA A 2 -15.52 -13.31 7.57
CA ALA A 2 -15.16 -11.99 7.08
C ALA A 2 -16.26 -11.45 6.14
N LEU A 3 -16.39 -10.13 6.10
CA LEU A 3 -17.24 -9.43 5.13
C LEU A 3 -16.74 -9.74 3.71
N THR A 4 -17.66 -9.87 2.76
CA THR A 4 -17.30 -10.11 1.36
C THR A 4 -16.83 -8.83 0.70
N TYR A 5 -15.59 -8.81 0.21
CA TYR A 5 -15.03 -7.66 -0.52
C TYR A 5 -15.90 -7.25 -1.71
N GLY A 6 -16.00 -5.95 -1.97
CA GLY A 6 -16.78 -5.37 -3.06
C GLY A 6 -18.28 -5.24 -2.77
N THR A 7 -18.75 -5.64 -1.59
CA THR A 7 -20.10 -5.33 -1.11
C THR A 7 -20.15 -3.96 -0.45
N GLU A 8 -21.30 -3.28 -0.49
CA GLU A 8 -21.48 -2.01 0.23
C GLU A 8 -21.21 -2.13 1.73
N GLU A 9 -21.50 -3.27 2.32
CA GLU A 9 -21.25 -3.54 3.75
C GLU A 9 -19.76 -3.54 4.05
N TRP A 10 -18.95 -4.23 3.24
CA TRP A 10 -17.50 -4.22 3.37
C TRP A 10 -16.94 -2.81 3.21
N GLU A 11 -17.40 -2.07 2.20
CA GLU A 11 -16.91 -0.71 1.92
C GLU A 11 -17.24 0.26 3.06
N LYS A 12 -18.48 0.28 3.53
CA LYS A 12 -18.89 1.12 4.67
C LYS A 12 -18.07 0.78 5.91
N ALA A 13 -17.93 -0.51 6.23
CA ALA A 13 -17.18 -0.95 7.40
C ALA A 13 -15.68 -0.61 7.32
N TYR A 14 -15.07 -0.69 6.13
CA TYR A 14 -13.66 -0.34 5.93
C TYR A 14 -13.43 1.17 6.07
N LEU A 15 -14.32 1.99 5.48
CA LEU A 15 -14.26 3.45 5.61
C LEU A 15 -14.48 3.90 7.06
N GLU A 16 -15.37 3.23 7.80
CA GLU A 16 -15.54 3.46 9.24
C GLU A 16 -14.27 3.15 10.04
N LEU A 17 -13.61 2.01 9.77
CA LEU A 17 -12.32 1.68 10.38
C LEU A 17 -11.28 2.78 10.09
N VAL A 18 -11.12 3.17 8.83
CA VAL A 18 -10.16 4.22 8.44
C VAL A 18 -10.44 5.51 9.19
N LYS A 19 -11.72 5.94 9.22
CA LYS A 19 -12.13 7.17 9.90
C LYS A 19 -11.88 7.11 11.40
N GLU A 20 -12.20 6.00 12.06
CA GLU A 20 -11.92 5.80 13.47
C GLU A 20 -10.42 5.87 13.76
N ARG A 21 -9.60 5.23 12.93
CA ARG A 21 -8.14 5.24 13.08
C ARG A 21 -7.54 6.62 12.84
N GLN A 22 -7.97 7.35 11.82
CA GLN A 22 -7.56 8.74 11.61
C GLN A 22 -7.95 9.68 12.77
N ALA A 23 -9.06 9.38 13.47
CA ALA A 23 -9.50 10.17 14.62
C ALA A 23 -8.78 9.81 15.93
N THR A 24 -8.31 8.57 16.06
CA THR A 24 -7.72 8.05 17.32
C THR A 24 -6.19 7.96 17.29
N GLN A 25 -5.59 7.85 16.11
CA GLN A 25 -4.15 7.81 15.92
C GLN A 25 -3.62 9.19 15.50
N SER A 26 -2.36 9.46 15.84
CA SER A 26 -1.67 10.68 15.44
C SER A 26 -0.55 10.38 14.44
N LYS A 27 -0.33 11.31 13.50
CA LYS A 27 0.83 11.27 12.60
C LYS A 27 2.14 11.40 13.39
N PRO A 28 3.24 10.79 12.93
CA PRO A 28 3.33 9.94 11.75
C PRO A 28 2.67 8.56 11.96
N TYR A 29 1.88 8.14 10.96
CA TYR A 29 1.22 6.82 10.98
C TYR A 29 2.19 5.69 10.64
N ILE A 30 1.84 4.47 11.03
CA ILE A 30 2.64 3.27 10.76
C ILE A 30 2.45 2.85 9.30
N MET A 31 3.55 2.60 8.58
CA MET A 31 3.50 2.15 7.19
C MET A 31 2.65 0.87 7.06
N GLY A 32 1.73 0.88 6.10
CA GLY A 32 0.86 -0.27 5.81
C GLY A 32 -0.40 -0.37 6.68
N THR A 33 -0.67 0.57 7.60
CA THR A 33 -1.96 0.61 8.32
C THR A 33 -3.05 1.35 7.52
N PRO A 34 -4.34 1.10 7.78
CA PRO A 34 -5.44 1.71 7.01
C PRO A 34 -5.40 3.25 6.97
N GLU A 35 -5.10 3.90 8.10
CA GLU A 35 -4.98 5.35 8.21
C GLU A 35 -3.78 5.92 7.45
N TRP A 36 -2.68 5.15 7.36
CA TRP A 36 -1.52 5.53 6.55
C TRP A 36 -1.83 5.40 5.06
N VAL A 37 -2.48 4.31 4.63
CA VAL A 37 -2.91 4.13 3.23
C VAL A 37 -3.86 5.24 2.80
N ALA A 38 -4.81 5.63 3.66
CA ALA A 38 -5.72 6.73 3.39
C ALA A 38 -5.02 8.09 3.30
N GLN A 39 -4.00 8.35 4.15
CA GLN A 39 -3.17 9.54 4.00
C GLN A 39 -2.42 9.55 2.67
N TYR A 40 -1.88 8.40 2.26
CA TYR A 40 -1.16 8.27 1.00
C TYR A 40 -2.08 8.45 -0.21
N GLU A 41 -3.29 7.89 -0.17
CA GLU A 41 -4.34 8.10 -1.18
C GLU A 41 -4.63 9.59 -1.38
N GLU A 42 -4.89 10.32 -0.30
CA GLU A 42 -5.21 11.75 -0.34
C GLU A 42 -4.08 12.56 -0.99
N LEU A 43 -2.82 12.23 -0.69
CA LEU A 43 -1.67 12.88 -1.29
C LEU A 43 -1.63 12.65 -2.81
N VAL A 44 -1.83 11.41 -3.25
CA VAL A 44 -1.83 11.06 -4.68
C VAL A 44 -2.99 11.71 -5.43
N GLN A 45 -4.20 11.70 -4.84
CA GLN A 45 -5.39 12.32 -5.43
C GLN A 45 -5.25 13.84 -5.60
N ASN A 46 -4.44 14.50 -4.78
CA ASN A 46 -4.24 15.95 -4.82
C ASN A 46 -2.94 16.37 -5.53
N ASP A 47 -2.14 15.42 -6.02
CA ASP A 47 -0.84 15.72 -6.60
C ASP A 47 -0.90 16.01 -8.12
N ALA A 48 -0.63 17.25 -8.51
CA ALA A 48 -0.66 17.66 -9.91
C ALA A 48 0.47 17.03 -10.74
N GLU A 49 1.64 16.80 -10.14
CA GLU A 49 2.77 16.17 -10.82
C GLU A 49 2.47 14.70 -11.16
N TYR A 50 1.87 13.96 -10.23
CA TYR A 50 1.40 12.60 -10.44
C TYR A 50 0.34 12.56 -11.55
N LYS A 51 -0.68 13.42 -11.47
CA LYS A 51 -1.76 13.47 -12.48
C LYS A 51 -1.21 13.64 -13.89
N GLU A 52 -0.28 14.57 -14.09
CA GLU A 52 0.33 14.78 -15.40
C GLU A 52 1.24 13.61 -15.81
N ALA A 53 2.04 13.08 -14.89
CA ALA A 53 2.97 11.99 -15.17
C ALA A 53 2.27 10.66 -15.48
N ALA A 54 1.06 10.45 -14.94
CA ALA A 54 0.27 9.23 -15.08
C ALA A 54 -0.94 9.39 -16.01
N LYS A 55 -1.07 10.50 -16.76
CA LYS A 55 -2.24 10.79 -17.61
C LYS A 55 -2.57 9.73 -18.66
N ASP A 56 -1.58 8.97 -19.10
CA ASP A 56 -1.73 7.88 -20.08
C ASP A 56 -1.61 6.49 -19.41
N TRP A 57 -1.55 6.44 -18.07
CA TRP A 57 -1.49 5.19 -17.32
C TRP A 57 -2.87 4.53 -17.24
N GLU A 58 -2.91 3.23 -17.45
CA GLU A 58 -4.09 2.39 -17.23
C GLU A 58 -3.68 1.12 -16.47
N GLY A 59 -4.44 0.81 -15.43
CA GLY A 59 -4.35 -0.45 -14.71
C GLY A 59 -4.11 -0.26 -13.22
N SER A 60 -4.60 -1.24 -12.46
CA SER A 60 -4.39 -1.29 -11.03
C SER A 60 -2.96 -1.68 -10.68
N VAL A 61 -2.44 -1.08 -9.62
CA VAL A 61 -1.13 -1.42 -9.06
C VAL A 61 -1.30 -1.92 -7.64
N VAL A 62 -0.74 -3.07 -7.35
CA VAL A 62 -0.79 -3.71 -6.03
C VAL A 62 0.61 -3.82 -5.46
N ILE A 63 0.80 -3.23 -4.30
CA ILE A 63 2.01 -3.36 -3.50
C ILE A 63 1.78 -4.53 -2.53
N LYS A 64 2.46 -5.64 -2.80
CA LYS A 64 2.46 -6.83 -1.95
C LYS A 64 3.69 -6.83 -1.04
N ILE A 65 3.46 -6.66 0.24
CA ILE A 65 4.49 -6.72 1.28
C ILE A 65 4.45 -8.12 1.88
N LEU A 66 5.55 -8.86 1.79
CA LEU A 66 5.62 -10.20 2.37
C LEU A 66 5.60 -10.15 3.90
N ALA A 67 4.98 -11.17 4.50
CA ALA A 67 4.93 -11.34 5.95
C ALA A 67 6.32 -11.25 6.59
N LYS A 68 6.38 -10.61 7.75
CA LYS A 68 7.55 -10.52 8.62
C LYS A 68 7.10 -10.49 10.09
N PRO A 69 6.84 -11.67 10.69
CA PRO A 69 6.24 -11.77 12.01
C PRO A 69 7.04 -11.07 13.11
N GLU A 70 8.36 -10.93 12.94
CA GLU A 70 9.27 -10.28 13.89
C GLU A 70 8.91 -8.81 14.15
N ILE A 71 8.18 -8.17 13.23
CA ILE A 71 7.78 -6.76 13.31
C ILE A 71 6.25 -6.59 13.33
N GLY A 72 5.51 -7.67 13.63
CA GLY A 72 4.05 -7.64 13.75
C GLY A 72 3.28 -7.90 12.45
N LEU A 73 3.97 -8.20 11.35
CA LEU A 73 3.34 -8.55 10.06
C LEU A 73 3.20 -10.07 9.93
N ASP A 74 2.16 -10.64 10.53
CA ASP A 74 1.97 -12.11 10.58
C ASP A 74 1.48 -12.71 9.23
N SER A 75 1.01 -11.89 8.30
CA SER A 75 0.65 -12.29 6.93
C SER A 75 1.01 -11.22 5.91
N ASP A 76 1.06 -11.61 4.63
CA ASP A 76 1.28 -10.69 3.51
C ASP A 76 0.22 -9.58 3.52
N LEU A 77 0.63 -8.35 3.23
CA LEU A 77 -0.27 -7.21 3.04
C LEU A 77 -0.40 -6.89 1.56
N TYR A 78 -1.62 -6.56 1.14
CA TYR A 78 -1.94 -6.17 -0.23
C TYR A 78 -2.54 -4.77 -0.25
N MET A 79 -1.73 -3.77 -0.60
CA MET A 79 -2.23 -2.41 -0.83
C MET A 79 -2.58 -2.27 -2.31
N PHE A 80 -3.88 -2.18 -2.60
CA PHE A 80 -4.43 -2.02 -3.94
C PHE A 80 -4.62 -0.54 -4.26
N MET A 81 -4.14 -0.11 -5.42
CA MET A 81 -4.30 1.24 -5.95
C MET A 81 -5.04 1.16 -7.28
N ASP A 82 -6.26 1.72 -7.35
CA ASP A 82 -7.01 1.84 -8.60
C ASP A 82 -6.61 3.12 -9.32
N LEU A 83 -5.71 2.98 -10.31
CA LEU A 83 -5.05 4.09 -10.99
C LEU A 83 -5.50 4.16 -12.45
N TRP A 84 -5.89 5.35 -12.91
CA TRP A 84 -6.41 5.51 -14.27
C TRP A 84 -6.31 6.95 -14.79
N HIS A 85 -5.60 7.14 -15.90
CA HIS A 85 -5.44 8.43 -16.59
C HIS A 85 -5.04 9.58 -15.67
N GLY A 86 -4.10 9.32 -14.76
CA GLY A 86 -3.64 10.29 -13.76
C GLY A 86 -4.50 10.36 -12.50
N ASP A 87 -5.66 9.73 -12.50
CA ASP A 87 -6.53 9.64 -11.33
C ASP A 87 -6.16 8.46 -10.42
N CYS A 88 -6.37 8.65 -9.12
CA CYS A 88 -6.30 7.60 -8.11
C CYS A 88 -7.69 7.48 -7.51
N ARG A 89 -8.47 6.50 -7.98
CA ARG A 89 -9.89 6.39 -7.60
C ARG A 89 -10.05 5.94 -6.15
N PHE A 90 -9.16 5.07 -5.69
CA PHE A 90 -9.00 4.70 -4.28
C PHE A 90 -7.66 4.00 -4.02
N MET A 91 -7.22 4.01 -2.76
CA MET A 91 -6.22 3.05 -2.26
C MET A 91 -6.74 2.37 -1.00
N ARG A 92 -6.54 1.06 -0.88
CA ARG A 92 -6.94 0.31 0.33
C ARG A 92 -6.17 -0.98 0.47
N LEU A 93 -6.18 -1.50 1.69
CA LEU A 93 -5.82 -2.88 1.94
C LEU A 93 -6.96 -3.79 1.47
N VAL A 94 -6.63 -4.87 0.79
CA VAL A 94 -7.61 -5.81 0.20
C VAL A 94 -7.26 -7.26 0.51
N PRO A 95 -8.23 -8.19 0.42
CA PRO A 95 -7.94 -9.60 0.58
C PRO A 95 -6.93 -10.12 -0.44
N PRO A 96 -6.15 -11.17 -0.11
CA PRO A 96 -5.13 -11.72 -1.01
C PRO A 96 -5.65 -12.04 -2.41
N GLU A 97 -6.83 -12.65 -2.54
CA GLU A 97 -7.42 -12.99 -3.82
C GLU A 97 -7.74 -11.76 -4.69
N VAL A 98 -8.11 -10.65 -4.07
CA VAL A 98 -8.35 -9.37 -4.74
C VAL A 98 -7.03 -8.74 -5.14
N GLY A 99 -6.06 -8.70 -4.22
CA GLY A 99 -4.73 -8.16 -4.48
C GLY A 99 -4.00 -8.91 -5.59
N GLU A 100 -4.05 -10.23 -5.60
CA GLU A 100 -3.45 -11.06 -6.66
C GLU A 100 -4.17 -10.89 -8.01
N SER A 101 -5.41 -10.37 -8.04
CA SER A 101 -6.15 -10.11 -9.29
C SER A 101 -5.76 -8.81 -10.01
N GLY A 102 -4.97 -7.94 -9.37
CA GLY A 102 -4.54 -6.66 -9.95
C GLY A 102 -3.71 -6.82 -11.23
N ASP A 103 -3.72 -5.77 -12.06
CA ASP A 103 -3.03 -5.75 -13.37
C ASP A 103 -1.51 -5.81 -13.20
N TYR A 104 -1.00 -5.08 -12.20
CA TYR A 104 0.40 -5.07 -11.82
C TYR A 104 0.54 -5.39 -10.33
N VAL A 105 1.08 -6.57 -10.00
CA VAL A 105 1.36 -6.95 -8.61
C VAL A 105 2.87 -6.94 -8.39
N ILE A 106 3.34 -6.00 -7.58
CA ILE A 106 4.75 -5.85 -7.22
C ILE A 106 4.93 -6.44 -5.83
N THR A 107 5.70 -7.52 -5.73
CA THR A 107 5.95 -8.26 -4.49
C THR A 107 7.36 -8.00 -3.99
N GLY A 108 7.51 -7.73 -2.69
CA GLY A 108 8.80 -7.54 -2.06
C GLY A 108 8.79 -7.86 -0.56
N GLU A 109 9.95 -8.22 -0.03
CA GLU A 109 10.20 -8.22 1.41
C GLU A 109 10.03 -6.81 1.96
N TYR A 110 9.62 -6.72 3.22
CA TYR A 110 9.44 -5.46 3.95
C TYR A 110 10.64 -4.49 3.80
N GLU A 111 11.86 -5.00 3.94
CA GLU A 111 13.10 -4.24 3.85
C GLU A 111 13.28 -3.59 2.48
N ARG A 112 12.82 -4.23 1.41
CA ARG A 112 12.89 -3.66 0.06
C ARG A 112 11.96 -2.48 -0.06
N TRP A 113 10.75 -2.58 0.50
CA TRP A 113 9.81 -1.46 0.53
C TRP A 113 10.31 -0.30 1.39
N LYS A 114 10.87 -0.59 2.56
CA LYS A 114 11.54 0.42 3.39
C LYS A 114 12.68 1.13 2.64
N SER A 115 13.58 0.38 1.97
CA SER A 115 14.65 0.96 1.15
C SER A 115 14.14 1.76 -0.06
N VAL A 116 13.00 1.37 -0.65
CA VAL A 116 12.35 2.14 -1.72
C VAL A 116 11.88 3.49 -1.19
N MET A 117 11.19 3.51 -0.06
CA MET A 117 10.72 4.75 0.58
C MET A 117 11.88 5.63 1.07
N ALA A 118 12.97 5.02 1.52
CA ALA A 118 14.22 5.72 1.87
C ALA A 118 15.01 6.22 0.64
N LYS A 119 14.54 5.94 -0.58
CA LYS A 119 15.20 6.25 -1.87
C LYS A 119 16.59 5.61 -2.05
N GLU A 120 16.89 4.60 -1.25
CA GLU A 120 18.11 3.77 -1.37
C GLU A 120 17.98 2.72 -2.47
N LEU A 121 16.73 2.34 -2.79
CA LEU A 121 16.40 1.37 -3.82
C LEU A 121 15.41 1.97 -4.82
N ASP A 122 15.86 2.17 -6.06
CA ASP A 122 14.97 2.57 -7.16
C ASP A 122 14.04 1.40 -7.53
N THR A 123 12.73 1.63 -7.50
CA THR A 123 11.70 0.59 -7.68
C THR A 123 11.80 -0.12 -9.03
N VAL A 124 12.04 0.62 -10.12
CA VAL A 124 12.14 0.06 -11.47
C VAL A 124 13.40 -0.78 -11.61
N LYS A 125 14.55 -0.29 -11.14
CA LYS A 125 15.80 -1.06 -11.10
C LYS A 125 15.66 -2.31 -10.22
N ALA A 126 14.97 -2.22 -9.10
CA ALA A 126 14.71 -3.36 -8.23
C ALA A 126 13.92 -4.46 -8.94
N MET A 127 12.91 -4.09 -9.73
CA MET A 127 12.17 -5.02 -10.57
C MET A 127 13.04 -5.65 -11.66
N MET A 128 13.84 -4.84 -12.37
CA MET A 128 14.77 -5.35 -13.41
C MET A 128 15.80 -6.32 -12.84
N GLN A 129 16.21 -6.15 -11.58
CA GLN A 129 17.17 -7.00 -10.88
C GLN A 129 16.51 -8.20 -10.18
N GLY A 130 15.18 -8.33 -10.22
CA GLY A 130 14.45 -9.38 -9.51
C GLY A 130 14.41 -9.23 -7.99
N LYS A 131 14.81 -8.06 -7.45
CA LYS A 131 14.70 -7.75 -6.01
C LYS A 131 13.26 -7.44 -5.59
N LEU A 132 12.49 -6.88 -6.52
CA LEU A 132 11.03 -6.83 -6.45
C LEU A 132 10.48 -7.71 -7.58
N LYS A 133 9.56 -8.60 -7.27
CA LYS A 133 8.94 -9.48 -8.26
C LYS A 133 7.71 -8.80 -8.85
N LEU A 134 7.66 -8.69 -10.18
CA LEU A 134 6.51 -8.15 -10.89
C LEU A 134 5.68 -9.28 -11.52
N LYS A 135 4.37 -9.28 -11.28
CA LYS A 135 3.35 -9.85 -12.17
C LYS A 135 2.76 -8.68 -12.97
N GLY A 136 2.86 -8.70 -14.30
CA GLY A 136 2.44 -7.61 -15.18
C GLY A 136 3.51 -7.27 -16.23
N ASP A 137 3.26 -6.24 -17.05
CA ASP A 137 4.16 -5.82 -18.13
C ASP A 137 5.20 -4.79 -17.64
N LEU A 138 6.45 -5.23 -17.44
CA LEU A 138 7.55 -4.34 -17.00
C LEU A 138 7.78 -3.14 -17.95
N PRO A 139 7.77 -3.29 -19.29
CA PRO A 139 7.87 -2.16 -20.21
C PRO A 139 6.86 -1.04 -19.97
N SER A 140 5.62 -1.36 -19.59
CA SER A 140 4.60 -0.36 -19.24
C SER A 140 4.98 0.46 -18.02
N ILE A 141 5.48 -0.19 -16.97
CA ILE A 141 6.00 0.51 -15.78
C ILE A 141 7.21 1.38 -16.13
N VAL A 142 8.14 0.88 -16.96
CA VAL A 142 9.32 1.64 -17.38
C VAL A 142 8.92 2.91 -18.16
N ARG A 143 7.93 2.83 -19.05
CA ARG A 143 7.39 4.01 -19.74
C ARG A 143 6.77 5.01 -18.76
N ALA A 144 6.14 4.52 -17.70
CA ALA A 144 5.53 5.31 -16.64
C ALA A 144 6.48 5.61 -15.45
N VAL A 145 7.81 5.53 -15.65
CA VAL A 145 8.79 5.66 -14.56
C VAL A 145 8.64 6.96 -13.75
N LYS A 146 8.25 8.06 -14.39
CA LYS A 146 8.02 9.34 -13.68
C LYS A 146 6.86 9.25 -12.70
N ALA A 147 5.75 8.60 -13.09
CA ALA A 147 4.61 8.36 -12.20
C ALA A 147 5.00 7.40 -11.06
N ALA A 148 5.72 6.32 -11.36
CA ALA A 148 6.20 5.38 -10.36
C ALA A 148 7.13 6.05 -9.33
N SER A 149 8.07 6.88 -9.78
CA SER A 149 8.93 7.67 -8.88
C SER A 149 8.11 8.66 -8.04
N ARG A 150 7.09 9.31 -8.62
CA ARG A 150 6.25 10.24 -7.87
C ARG A 150 5.42 9.56 -6.79
N LEU A 151 4.87 8.37 -7.06
CA LEU A 151 4.20 7.53 -6.05
C LEU A 151 5.13 7.23 -4.87
N VAL A 152 6.38 6.86 -5.15
CA VAL A 152 7.40 6.64 -4.10
C VAL A 152 7.64 7.92 -3.30
N ASP A 153 7.85 9.05 -3.97
CA ASP A 153 8.08 10.35 -3.31
C ASP A 153 6.92 10.73 -2.38
N LEU A 154 5.67 10.56 -2.84
CA LEU A 154 4.48 10.84 -2.05
C LEU A 154 4.35 9.91 -0.84
N SER A 155 4.61 8.60 -1.03
CA SER A 155 4.62 7.65 0.09
C SER A 155 5.70 7.96 1.12
N ALA A 156 6.88 8.44 0.69
CA ALA A 156 7.96 8.84 1.58
C ALA A 156 7.65 10.16 2.31
N SER A 157 6.93 11.08 1.66
CA SER A 157 6.52 12.37 2.24
C SER A 157 5.52 12.27 3.39
N THR A 158 4.92 11.08 3.61
CA THR A 158 4.11 10.85 4.82
C THR A 158 4.96 10.74 6.09
N GLU A 159 6.29 10.62 5.95
CA GLU A 159 7.24 10.39 7.03
C GLU A 159 6.81 9.22 7.94
N PRO A 160 6.52 8.03 7.37
CA PRO A 160 5.87 6.97 8.13
C PRO A 160 6.76 6.46 9.26
N ARG A 161 6.11 5.96 10.30
CA ARG A 161 6.78 5.06 11.24
C ARG A 161 6.90 3.69 10.62
N PHE A 162 8.07 3.12 10.68
CA PHE A 162 8.34 1.80 10.13
C PHE A 162 8.07 0.71 11.18
N PRO A 163 7.36 -0.39 10.86
CA PRO A 163 7.07 -1.46 11.81
C PRO A 163 8.30 -2.03 12.57
N ASP A 164 9.49 -2.03 11.95
CA ASP A 164 10.75 -2.48 12.60
C ASP A 164 11.33 -1.48 13.62
N GLU A 165 10.77 -0.27 13.74
CA GLU A 165 11.18 0.78 14.67
C GLU A 165 10.21 0.93 15.86
N LEU A 166 9.17 0.09 15.90
CA LEU A 166 8.17 0.09 16.95
C LEU A 166 8.69 -0.56 18.24
N SER A 167 8.19 -0.08 19.38
CA SER A 167 8.40 -0.77 20.66
C SER A 167 7.67 -2.12 20.70
N PRO A 168 8.04 -3.05 21.60
CA PRO A 168 7.35 -4.34 21.71
C PRO A 168 5.84 -4.25 21.96
N GLU A 169 5.39 -3.22 22.69
CA GLU A 169 3.97 -2.96 22.95
C GLU A 169 3.25 -2.53 21.66
N GLU A 170 3.84 -1.61 20.90
CA GLU A 170 3.30 -1.15 19.62
C GLU A 170 3.28 -2.24 18.54
N ILE A 171 4.26 -3.16 18.55
CA ILE A 171 4.25 -4.34 17.67
C ILE A 171 3.05 -5.23 17.98
N GLU A 172 2.70 -5.41 19.26
CA GLU A 172 1.54 -6.23 19.63
C GLU A 172 0.22 -5.52 19.29
N ASP A 173 0.15 -4.19 19.43
CA ASP A 173 -1.00 -3.40 18.98
C ASP A 173 -1.18 -3.46 17.46
N LEU A 174 -0.08 -3.38 16.69
CA LEU A 174 -0.10 -3.55 15.23
C LEU A 174 -0.59 -4.96 14.87
N ARG A 175 -0.05 -6.00 15.51
CA ARG A 175 -0.48 -7.37 15.30
C ARG A 175 -1.97 -7.55 15.59
N LYS A 176 -2.45 -6.97 16.68
CA LYS A 176 -3.87 -7.01 17.06
C LYS A 176 -4.74 -6.34 15.99
N LEU A 177 -4.36 -5.15 15.53
CA LEU A 177 -5.05 -4.45 14.44
C LEU A 177 -5.14 -5.32 13.19
N LEU A 178 -4.01 -5.87 12.72
CA LEU A 178 -3.97 -6.66 11.49
C LEU A 178 -4.76 -7.97 11.62
N ARG A 179 -4.77 -8.59 12.81
CA ARG A 179 -5.58 -9.78 13.09
C ARG A 179 -7.07 -9.46 13.04
N GLU A 180 -7.52 -8.41 13.72
CA GLU A 180 -8.93 -7.99 13.71
C GLU A 180 -9.37 -7.58 12.29
N ALA A 181 -8.48 -6.90 11.56
CA ALA A 181 -8.70 -6.54 10.18
C ALA A 181 -8.86 -7.77 9.27
N LYS A 182 -8.00 -8.78 9.43
CA LYS A 182 -8.09 -10.05 8.71
C LYS A 182 -9.39 -10.79 9.00
N GLU A 183 -9.78 -10.87 10.27
CA GLU A 183 -11.03 -11.54 10.69
C GLU A 183 -12.28 -10.85 10.14
N LYS A 184 -12.27 -9.51 10.10
CA LYS A 184 -13.44 -8.71 9.68
C LYS A 184 -13.50 -8.50 8.17
N PHE A 185 -12.37 -8.24 7.51
CA PHE A 185 -12.31 -7.80 6.12
C PHE A 185 -11.65 -8.80 5.17
N GLY A 186 -10.99 -9.84 5.70
CA GLY A 186 -10.23 -10.82 4.91
C GLY A 186 -8.89 -10.31 4.39
N ILE A 187 -8.45 -9.13 4.86
CA ILE A 187 -7.20 -8.47 4.44
C ILE A 187 -5.95 -9.02 5.14
#